data_AF-A0A1I5D128-F1
#
_entry.id   AF-A0A1I5D128-F1
#
_cell.length_a   1.000
_cell.length_b   1.000
_cell.length_c   1.000
_cell.angle_alpha   90.00
_cell.angle_beta   90.00
_cell.angle_gamma   90.00
#
_symmetry.space_group_name_H-M   'P 1'
#
loop_
_entity.id
_entity.type
_entity.pdbx_description
1 polymer ?
#
loop_
_entity_poly.entity_id
_entity_poly.type
_entity_poly.pdbx_seq_one_letter_code
_entity_poly.pdbx_strand_id
1 'polypeptide(L)'
;MFDMLSAEPALPLNDGTTSEPPFSRSPGVAALQGAPALSCTWGSAGDFGLLTQVNEVSAEQAAAAGAALRDAGFLCSERAGGTSCEVVHSEDGAQWGEFQFLRGNIWLCTFWLNIAVDGYTDDMVAALWP
;
A
#
# COMPACT_ATOMS: atom_id res chain seq x y z
N MET A 1 -7.48 -6.71 -23.40
CA MET A 1 -6.13 -7.22 -23.11
C MET A 1 -6.00 -7.19 -21.60
N PHE A 2 -6.59 -8.17 -20.92
CA PHE A 2 -6.60 -8.33 -19.47
C PHE A 2 -6.09 -9.73 -19.20
N ASP A 3 -4.80 -9.93 -19.39
CA ASP A 3 -4.15 -11.25 -19.35
C ASP A 3 -2.95 -11.26 -18.40
N MET A 4 -2.98 -10.41 -17.37
CA MET A 4 -1.92 -10.32 -16.34
C MET A 4 -2.46 -10.45 -14.91
N LEU A 5 -3.55 -11.21 -14.75
CA LEU A 5 -3.96 -11.77 -13.45
C LEU A 5 -3.77 -13.29 -13.38
N SER A 6 -3.10 -13.89 -14.37
CA SER A 6 -3.14 -15.34 -14.63
C SER A 6 -1.87 -16.13 -14.27
N ALA A 7 -0.94 -15.59 -13.47
CA ALA A 7 0.39 -16.21 -13.34
C ALA A 7 0.83 -16.76 -11.97
N GLU A 8 0.00 -16.76 -10.91
CA GLU A 8 0.37 -17.43 -9.64
C GLU A 8 -0.84 -18.24 -9.10
N PRO A 9 -0.65 -19.40 -8.43
CA PRO A 9 -1.75 -20.15 -7.84
C PRO A 9 -2.59 -19.18 -7.00
N ALA A 10 -3.88 -19.05 -7.32
CA ALA A 10 -4.74 -17.97 -6.85
C ALA A 10 -4.53 -17.70 -5.36
N LEU A 11 -3.72 -16.68 -5.06
CA LEU A 11 -3.41 -16.31 -3.69
C LEU A 11 -4.74 -15.96 -3.00
N PRO A 12 -4.97 -16.46 -1.77
CA PRO A 12 -6.25 -16.25 -1.11
C PRO A 12 -6.45 -14.77 -0.76
N LEU A 13 -7.68 -14.28 -0.89
CA LEU A 13 -8.06 -12.98 -0.38
C LEU A 13 -8.43 -13.08 1.10
N ASN A 14 -7.91 -12.16 1.92
CA ASN A 14 -8.23 -12.04 3.34
C ASN A 14 -8.01 -13.35 4.13
N ASP A 15 -6.90 -14.04 3.84
CA ASP A 15 -6.54 -15.26 4.54
C ASP A 15 -6.28 -14.98 6.02
N GLY A 16 -6.80 -15.83 6.91
CA GLY A 16 -6.70 -15.65 8.35
C GLY A 16 -5.27 -15.64 8.90
N THR A 17 -4.29 -16.15 8.15
CA THR A 17 -2.87 -16.06 8.52
C THR A 17 -2.26 -14.67 8.29
N THR A 18 -3.01 -13.75 7.70
CA THR A 18 -2.62 -12.36 7.39
C THR A 18 -3.55 -11.34 8.05
N SER A 19 -4.19 -11.68 9.17
CA SER A 19 -5.26 -10.88 9.76
C SER A 19 -4.81 -9.53 10.35
N GLU A 20 -3.57 -9.40 10.83
CA GLU A 20 -3.07 -8.16 11.46
C GLU A 20 -1.57 -7.83 11.20
N PRO A 21 -1.07 -7.89 9.95
CA PRO A 21 0.28 -7.42 9.65
C PRO A 21 0.35 -5.89 9.70
N PRO A 22 1.53 -5.29 9.93
CA PRO A 22 1.71 -3.88 9.61
C PRO A 22 1.52 -3.72 8.09
N PHE A 23 0.55 -2.91 7.67
CA PHE A 23 0.25 -2.60 6.27
C PHE A 23 1.28 -1.64 5.66
N SER A 24 1.98 -0.88 6.50
CA SER A 24 3.20 -0.14 6.16
C SER A 24 4.31 -0.48 7.16
N ARG A 25 5.54 -0.61 6.66
CA ARG A 25 6.76 -0.75 7.48
C ARG A 25 7.41 0.59 7.78
N SER A 26 6.93 1.69 7.20
CA SER A 26 7.48 3.02 7.46
C SER A 26 7.03 3.54 8.83
N PRO A 27 7.95 3.84 9.75
CA PRO A 27 7.61 4.41 11.06
C PRO A 27 6.86 5.74 10.95
N GLY A 28 7.08 6.49 9.87
CA GLY A 28 6.47 7.80 9.63
C GLY A 28 4.95 7.77 9.47
N VAL A 29 4.38 6.62 9.11
CA VAL A 29 2.92 6.43 8.94
C VAL A 29 2.36 5.33 9.84
N ALA A 30 3.17 4.75 10.71
CA ALA A 30 2.74 3.71 11.65
C ALA A 30 1.58 4.15 12.53
N ALA A 31 1.55 5.42 12.95
CA ALA A 31 0.45 5.96 13.75
C ALA A 31 -0.89 6.02 13.01
N LEU A 32 -0.88 6.11 11.67
CA LEU A 32 -2.10 6.16 10.87
C LEU A 32 -2.78 4.78 10.77
N GLN A 33 -2.03 3.69 10.93
CA GLN A 33 -2.55 2.32 10.84
C GLN A 33 -3.54 1.97 11.96
N GLY A 34 -3.59 2.76 13.05
CA GLY A 34 -4.56 2.62 14.13
C GLY A 34 -5.88 3.38 13.90
N ALA A 35 -6.00 4.16 12.82
CA ALA A 35 -7.25 4.82 12.46
C ALA A 35 -8.28 3.82 11.90
N PRO A 36 -9.60 4.13 11.95
CA PRO A 36 -10.61 3.32 11.29
C PRO A 36 -10.25 3.04 9.83
N ALA A 37 -10.28 1.76 9.46
CA ALA A 37 -9.71 1.31 8.20
C ALA A 37 -10.51 0.19 7.52
N LEU A 38 -10.43 0.17 6.20
CA LEU A 38 -10.68 -1.03 5.40
C LEU A 38 -9.33 -1.69 5.13
N SER A 39 -9.23 -2.99 5.45
CA SER A 39 -8.00 -3.76 5.27
C SER A 39 -8.28 -4.94 4.35
N CYS A 40 -7.45 -5.11 3.33
CA CYS A 40 -7.52 -6.20 2.38
C CYS A 40 -6.15 -6.85 2.26
N THR A 41 -6.10 -8.17 2.30
CA THR A 41 -4.89 -8.93 2.02
C THR A 41 -5.08 -9.84 0.83
N TRP A 42 -4.00 -10.06 0.09
CA TRP A 42 -3.98 -10.99 -1.02
C TRP A 42 -2.71 -11.82 -0.93
N GLY A 43 -2.87 -13.06 -0.45
CA GLY A 43 -1.77 -13.91 -0.01
C GLY A 43 -2.09 -14.60 1.32
N SER A 44 -1.21 -15.52 1.70
CA SER A 44 -1.14 -16.14 3.03
C SER A 44 0.17 -15.74 3.70
N ALA A 45 0.36 -16.10 4.97
CA ALA A 45 1.67 -16.00 5.59
C ALA A 45 2.73 -16.72 4.73
N GLY A 46 3.80 -16.01 4.38
CA GLY A 46 4.83 -16.49 3.47
C GLY A 46 5.56 -15.36 2.76
N ASP A 47 6.22 -15.71 1.65
CA ASP A 47 7.12 -14.81 0.92
C ASP A 47 6.45 -14.09 -0.26
N PHE A 48 5.13 -14.19 -0.42
CA PHE A 48 4.39 -13.58 -1.53
C PHE A 48 3.09 -12.97 -1.04
N GLY A 49 2.80 -11.73 -1.43
CA GLY A 49 1.48 -11.15 -1.22
C GLY A 49 1.43 -9.64 -1.22
N LEU A 50 0.20 -9.15 -1.07
CA LEU A 50 -0.17 -7.73 -0.97
C LEU A 50 -0.95 -7.50 0.31
N LEU A 51 -0.66 -6.38 0.97
CA LEU A 51 -1.40 -5.87 2.10
C LEU A 51 -1.84 -4.46 1.75
N THR A 52 -3.14 -4.21 1.75
CA THR A 52 -3.68 -2.88 1.45
C THR A 52 -4.57 -2.39 2.57
N GLN A 53 -4.35 -1.15 2.98
CA GLN A 53 -5.17 -0.47 3.98
C GLN A 53 -5.64 0.88 3.44
N VAL A 54 -6.91 1.18 3.70
CA VAL A 54 -7.52 2.49 3.41
C VAL A 54 -8.02 3.05 4.73
N ASN A 55 -7.45 4.17 5.17
CA ASN A 55 -7.77 4.81 6.43
C ASN A 55 -8.37 6.19 6.18
N GLU A 56 -9.31 6.58 7.04
CA GLU A 56 -9.65 7.99 7.18
C GLU A 56 -8.59 8.71 8.02
N VAL A 57 -8.13 9.87 7.54
CA VAL A 57 -7.11 10.69 8.18
C VAL A 57 -7.50 12.17 8.13
N SER A 58 -7.07 12.95 9.12
CA SER A 58 -7.21 14.40 9.09
C SER A 58 -6.23 15.03 8.08
N ALA A 59 -6.48 16.28 7.69
CA ALA A 59 -5.57 17.02 6.82
C ALA A 59 -4.18 17.18 7.44
N GLU A 60 -4.11 17.41 8.76
CA GLU A 60 -2.87 17.52 9.52
C GLU A 60 -2.11 16.19 9.54
N GLN A 61 -2.83 15.07 9.74
CA GLN A 61 -2.26 13.72 9.70
C GLN A 61 -1.69 13.41 8.32
N ALA A 62 -2.43 13.72 7.25
CA ALA A 62 -1.98 13.49 5.88
C ALA A 62 -0.73 14.33 5.54
N ALA A 63 -0.70 15.60 5.95
CA ALA A 63 0.46 16.47 5.74
C ALA A 63 1.70 15.96 6.51
N ALA A 64 1.54 15.56 7.77
CA ALA A 64 2.61 15.01 8.59
C ALA A 64 3.15 13.69 8.02
N ALA A 65 2.26 12.79 7.58
CA ALA A 65 2.62 11.54 6.92
C ALA A 65 3.41 11.79 5.63
N GLY A 66 2.96 12.71 4.79
CA GLY A 66 3.66 13.07 3.56
C GLY A 66 5.08 13.61 3.82
N ALA A 67 5.28 14.40 4.88
CA ALA A 67 6.61 14.86 5.28
C ALA A 67 7.48 13.68 5.76
N ALA A 68 6.94 12.85 6.65
CA ALA A 68 7.66 11.72 7.22
C ALA A 68 8.06 10.66 6.17
N LEU A 69 7.22 10.43 5.15
CA LEU A 69 7.54 9.54 4.03
C LEU A 69 8.73 10.06 3.21
N ARG A 70 8.78 11.36 2.92
CA ARG A 70 9.92 11.99 2.21
C ARG A 70 11.20 11.88 3.03
N ASP A 71 11.12 12.16 4.33
CA ASP A 71 12.27 12.04 5.24
C ASP A 71 12.76 10.59 5.36
N ALA A 72 11.85 9.62 5.20
CA ALA A 72 12.16 8.19 5.16
C ALA A 72 12.72 7.71 3.80
N GLY A 73 12.86 8.61 2.81
CA GLY A 73 13.44 8.30 1.50
C GLY A 73 12.46 7.80 0.44
N PHE A 74 11.14 7.91 0.68
CA PHE A 74 10.15 7.62 -0.35
C PHE A 74 10.23 8.65 -1.48
N LEU A 75 10.08 8.18 -2.71
CA LEU A 75 9.94 9.04 -3.87
C LEU A 75 8.50 9.54 -3.95
N CYS A 76 8.29 10.80 -3.55
CA CYS A 76 6.97 11.41 -3.52
C CYS A 76 6.74 12.36 -4.70
N SER A 77 5.59 12.24 -5.37
CA SER A 77 5.16 13.09 -6.47
C SER A 77 3.66 13.37 -6.42
N GLU A 78 3.22 14.45 -7.06
CA GLU A 78 1.79 14.69 -7.26
C GLU A 78 1.26 13.78 -8.37
N ARG A 79 0.15 13.08 -8.09
CA ARG A 79 -0.53 12.17 -9.03
C ARG A 79 -2.03 12.17 -8.74
N ALA A 80 -2.86 12.23 -9.79
CA ALA A 80 -4.32 12.12 -9.68
C ALA A 80 -4.96 13.04 -8.60
N GLY A 81 -4.43 14.25 -8.42
CA GLY A 81 -4.93 15.21 -7.42
C GLY A 81 -4.58 14.86 -5.96
N GLY A 82 -3.66 13.93 -5.74
CA GLY A 82 -3.10 13.58 -4.43
C GLY A 82 -1.57 13.53 -4.45
N THR A 83 -0.98 13.16 -3.31
CA THR A 83 0.45 12.84 -3.20
C THR A 83 0.62 11.33 -3.22
N SER A 84 1.38 10.84 -4.18
CA SER A 84 1.83 9.45 -4.28
C SER A 84 3.28 9.38 -3.78
N CYS A 85 3.58 8.43 -2.91
CA CYS A 85 4.92 8.16 -2.40
C CYS A 85 5.23 6.67 -2.53
N GLU A 86 6.37 6.33 -3.11
CA GLU A 86 6.77 4.93 -3.31
C GLU A 86 8.18 4.66 -2.81
N VAL A 87 8.40 3.42 -2.36
CA VAL A 87 9.73 2.90 -2.05
C VAL A 87 9.82 1.45 -2.50
N VAL A 88 11.00 1.06 -2.98
CA VAL A 88 11.30 -0.29 -3.42
C VAL A 88 12.61 -0.71 -2.79
N HIS A 89 12.63 -1.94 -2.30
CA HIS A 89 13.78 -2.59 -1.70
C HIS A 89 14.06 -3.91 -2.41
N SER A 90 15.32 -4.32 -2.39
CA SER A 90 15.76 -5.60 -2.93
C SER A 90 16.90 -6.13 -2.09
N GLU A 91 16.76 -7.35 -1.59
CA GLU A 91 17.75 -8.01 -0.73
C GLU A 91 17.63 -9.53 -0.90
N ASP A 92 18.76 -10.23 -1.04
CA ASP A 92 18.84 -11.69 -1.11
C ASP A 92 17.84 -12.38 -2.07
N GLY A 93 17.55 -11.73 -3.20
CA GLY A 93 16.63 -12.23 -4.23
C GLY A 93 15.15 -11.99 -3.93
N ALA A 94 14.82 -11.39 -2.78
CA ALA A 94 13.49 -10.87 -2.49
C ALA A 94 13.38 -9.41 -2.91
N GLN A 95 12.18 -9.02 -3.36
CA GLN A 95 11.82 -7.65 -3.66
C GLN A 95 10.55 -7.30 -2.90
N TRP A 96 10.54 -6.14 -2.26
CA TRP A 96 9.36 -5.62 -1.60
C TRP A 96 9.31 -4.11 -1.73
N GLY A 97 8.16 -3.55 -1.46
CA GLY A 97 8.00 -2.12 -1.49
C GLY A 97 6.67 -1.68 -0.90
N GLU A 98 6.51 -0.37 -0.91
CA GLU A 98 5.29 0.26 -0.48
C GLU A 98 4.86 1.32 -1.48
N PHE A 99 3.56 1.37 -1.70
CA PHE A 99 2.90 2.48 -2.34
C PHE A 99 2.01 3.18 -1.31
N GLN A 100 2.17 4.49 -1.20
CA GLN A 100 1.43 5.34 -0.28
C GLN A 100 0.73 6.42 -1.11
N PHE A 101 -0.56 6.65 -0.84
CA PHE A 101 -1.33 7.68 -1.51
C PHE A 101 -2.17 8.47 -0.53
N LEU A 102 -2.03 9.78 -0.57
CA LEU A 102 -2.69 10.73 0.33
C LEU A 102 -3.49 11.70 -0.52
N ARG A 103 -4.82 11.73 -0.35
CA ARG A 103 -5.70 12.68 -1.02
C ARG A 103 -6.92 13.01 -0.16
N GLY A 104 -7.09 14.30 0.15
CA GLY A 104 -8.16 14.74 1.03
C GLY A 104 -8.01 14.14 2.43
N ASN A 105 -9.04 13.43 2.88
CA ASN A 105 -9.10 12.77 4.18
C ASN A 105 -8.83 11.26 4.12
N ILE A 106 -8.24 10.75 3.04
CA ILE A 106 -7.97 9.33 2.86
C ILE A 106 -6.48 9.09 2.67
N TRP A 107 -6.00 8.06 3.35
CA TRP A 107 -4.70 7.45 3.15
C TRP A 107 -4.90 6.03 2.63
N LEU A 108 -4.35 5.75 1.45
CA LEU A 108 -4.25 4.42 0.87
C LEU A 108 -2.80 3.96 0.99
N CYS A 109 -2.60 2.79 1.58
CA CYS A 109 -1.31 2.16 1.75
C CYS A 109 -1.34 0.76 1.14
N THR A 110 -0.34 0.42 0.35
CA THR A 110 -0.13 -0.93 -0.17
C THR A 110 1.30 -1.36 0.08
N PHE A 111 1.49 -2.43 0.84
CA PHE A 111 2.75 -3.17 0.93
C PHE A 111 2.68 -4.38 0.00
N TRP A 112 3.77 -4.68 -0.69
CA TRP A 112 3.90 -5.84 -1.56
C TRP A 112 5.22 -6.57 -1.34
N LEU A 113 5.20 -7.89 -1.46
CA LEU A 113 6.37 -8.76 -1.33
C LEU A 113 6.36 -9.81 -2.45
N ASN A 114 7.44 -9.83 -3.24
CA ASN A 114 7.71 -10.74 -4.37
C ASN A 114 6.56 -10.90 -5.37
N ILE A 115 5.65 -9.92 -5.43
CA ILE A 115 4.50 -9.92 -6.33
C ILE A 115 4.44 -8.60 -7.08
N ALA A 116 4.18 -8.68 -8.38
CA ALA A 116 3.85 -7.55 -9.23
C ALA A 116 2.42 -7.73 -9.73
N VAL A 117 1.53 -6.83 -9.33
CA VAL A 117 0.18 -6.76 -9.90
C VAL A 117 0.10 -5.47 -10.69
N ASP A 118 0.16 -5.62 -12.01
CA ASP A 118 0.15 -4.49 -12.92
C ASP A 118 -1.11 -3.65 -12.74
N GLY A 119 -0.93 -2.34 -12.62
CA GLY A 119 -2.04 -1.39 -12.48
C GLY A 119 -2.72 -1.36 -11.12
N TYR A 120 -2.39 -2.26 -10.18
CA TYR A 120 -3.11 -2.40 -8.90
C TYR A 120 -3.33 -1.08 -8.18
N THR A 121 -2.26 -0.31 -8.01
CA THR A 121 -2.29 0.99 -7.37
C THR A 121 -3.21 1.99 -8.08
N ASP A 122 -3.13 2.06 -9.41
CA ASP A 122 -3.91 3.00 -10.20
C ASP A 122 -5.40 2.63 -10.17
N ASP A 123 -5.70 1.34 -10.22
CA ASP A 123 -7.06 0.81 -10.09
C ASP A 123 -7.64 1.11 -8.70
N MET A 124 -6.84 0.97 -7.63
CA MET A 124 -7.27 1.34 -6.27
C MET A 124 -7.55 2.84 -6.15
N VAL A 125 -6.69 3.70 -6.72
CA VAL A 125 -6.92 5.15 -6.74
C VAL A 125 -8.18 5.48 -7.54
N ALA A 126 -8.38 4.88 -8.72
CA ALA A 126 -9.59 5.10 -9.52
C ALA A 126 -10.87 4.63 -8.81
N ALA A 127 -10.80 3.53 -8.04
CA ALA A 127 -11.93 3.01 -7.29
C ALA A 127 -12.33 3.92 -6.10
N LEU A 128 -11.34 4.53 -5.42
CA LEU A 128 -11.59 5.43 -4.29
C LEU A 128 -12.02 6.83 -4.73
N TRP A 129 -11.62 7.28 -5.93
CA TRP A 129 -11.94 8.59 -6.49
C TRP A 129 -12.39 8.51 -7.96
N PRO A 130 -13.63 8.06 -8.22
CA PRO A 130 -14.17 7.91 -9.58
C PRO A 130 -14.42 9.25 -10.30
#